data_AF-A0A519QJM5-F1
#
_entry.id   AF-A0A519QJM5-F1
#
_cell.length_a   1.000
_cell.length_b   1.000
_cell.length_c   1.000
_cell.angle_alpha   90.00
_cell.angle_beta   90.00
_cell.angle_gamma   90.00
#
_symmetry.space_group_name_H-M   'P 1'
#
loop_
_entity.id
_entity.type
_entity.pdbx_description
1 polymer ?
#
loop_
_entity_poly.entity_id
_entity_poly.type
_entity_poly.pdbx_seq_one_letter_code
_entity_poly.pdbx_strand_id
1 'polypeptide(L)'
;MTDEIFSKETLQVELDTIKMSTAKEQWRYYYIESIQNFIIHLHTFPSERTQTRIATEIHAYLILLKERINEDHDVHDLAKKLYPAVWKLSREYVDFLGFIKKPSYIFRFVLGAILFFLLKSSFDAWIAVGCVSFIAIATTAYSAFKIKKRKYW
;
A
#
# COMPACT_ATOMS: atom_id res chain seq x y z
N MET A 1 -8.44 23.62 -17.38
CA MET A 1 -9.13 23.32 -16.10
C MET A 1 -8.07 23.47 -15.03
N THR A 2 -8.28 24.38 -14.08
CA THR A 2 -7.39 24.64 -12.97
C THR A 2 -7.28 23.38 -12.12
N ASP A 3 -6.07 22.83 -11.99
CA ASP A 3 -5.74 21.82 -10.99
C ASP A 3 -5.90 22.48 -9.62
N GLU A 4 -7.13 22.47 -9.09
CA GLU A 4 -7.35 22.81 -7.69
C GLU A 4 -6.54 21.80 -6.88
N ILE A 5 -5.50 22.30 -6.23
CA ILE A 5 -4.71 21.53 -5.29
C ILE A 5 -5.66 21.21 -4.14
N PHE A 6 -6.25 20.00 -4.16
CA PHE A 6 -7.07 19.51 -3.07
C PHE A 6 -6.20 19.49 -1.80
N SER A 7 -6.47 20.44 -0.91
CA SER A 7 -5.77 20.48 0.36
C SER A 7 -6.18 19.26 1.20
N LYS A 8 -5.25 18.81 2.04
CA LYS A 8 -5.52 17.76 3.03
C LYS A 8 -6.77 18.08 3.87
N GLU A 9 -6.97 19.35 4.19
CA GLU A 9 -8.11 19.84 4.98
C GLU A 9 -9.43 19.62 4.24
N THR A 10 -9.50 19.95 2.95
CA THR A 10 -10.72 19.73 2.14
C THR A 10 -11.11 18.26 2.10
N LEU A 11 -10.14 17.37 1.83
CA LEU A 11 -10.39 15.91 1.80
C LEU A 11 -10.84 15.38 3.17
N GLN A 12 -10.28 15.93 4.25
CA GLN A 12 -10.62 15.53 5.60
C GLN A 12 -12.05 15.94 5.97
N VAL A 13 -12.47 17.17 5.59
CA VAL A 13 -13.84 17.65 5.80
C VAL A 13 -14.87 16.80 5.04
N GLU A 14 -14.56 16.44 3.79
CA GLU A 14 -15.42 15.54 2.99
C GLU A 14 -15.55 14.17 3.65
N LEU A 15 -14.44 13.58 4.09
CA LEU A 15 -14.46 12.29 4.77
C LEU A 15 -15.23 12.35 6.09
N ASP A 16 -15.05 13.40 6.89
CA ASP A 16 -15.76 13.54 8.16
C ASP A 16 -17.27 13.75 7.95
N THR A 17 -17.68 14.41 6.86
CA THR A 17 -19.09 14.49 6.46
C THR A 17 -19.66 13.10 6.18
N ILE A 18 -18.94 12.26 5.42
CA ILE A 18 -19.38 10.88 5.13
C ILE A 18 -19.44 10.04 6.42
N LYS A 19 -18.48 10.23 7.33
CA LYS A 19 -18.46 9.54 8.63
C LYS A 19 -19.66 9.90 9.51
N MET A 20 -20.11 11.15 9.47
CA MET A 20 -21.32 11.57 10.21
C MET A 20 -22.59 10.95 9.63
N SER A 21 -22.63 10.67 8.32
CA SER A 21 -23.79 10.06 7.66
C SER A 21 -23.78 8.53 7.61
N THR A 22 -22.75 7.86 8.13
CA THR A 22 -22.63 6.40 8.10
C THR A 22 -22.43 5.80 9.47
N ALA A 23 -23.08 4.67 9.73
CA ALA A 23 -22.89 3.93 10.97
C ALA A 23 -21.45 3.42 11.07
N LYS A 24 -20.86 3.48 12.27
CA LYS A 24 -19.46 3.09 12.52
C LYS A 24 -19.16 1.64 12.10
N GLU A 25 -20.13 0.76 12.22
CA GLU A 25 -20.03 -0.66 11.82
C GLU A 25 -19.80 -0.82 10.30
N GLN A 26 -20.28 0.13 9.50
CA GLN A 26 -20.16 0.11 8.05
C GLN A 26 -18.81 0.64 7.55
N TRP A 27 -18.06 1.36 8.41
CA TRP A 27 -16.80 2.02 8.03
C TRP A 27 -15.76 1.04 7.48
N ARG A 28 -15.73 -0.18 8.00
CA ARG A 28 -14.83 -1.25 7.53
C ARG A 28 -15.11 -1.61 6.07
N TYR A 29 -16.39 -1.69 5.69
CA TYR A 29 -16.80 -2.07 4.34
C TYR A 29 -16.56 -0.93 3.33
N TYR A 30 -16.66 0.31 3.79
CA TYR A 30 -16.39 1.51 3.00
C TYR A 30 -14.93 1.97 3.08
N TYR A 31 -14.05 1.17 3.70
CA TYR A 31 -12.62 1.44 3.84
C TYR A 31 -12.27 2.84 4.39
N ILE A 32 -13.17 3.43 5.19
CA ILE A 32 -13.07 4.82 5.66
C ILE A 32 -11.76 5.06 6.42
N GLU A 33 -11.37 4.14 7.29
CA GLU A 33 -10.13 4.24 8.07
C GLU A 33 -8.88 4.20 7.17
N SER A 34 -8.92 3.43 6.09
CA SER A 34 -7.81 3.36 5.13
C SER A 34 -7.65 4.68 4.38
N ILE A 35 -8.77 5.27 3.95
CA ILE A 35 -8.77 6.57 3.27
C ILE A 35 -8.31 7.68 4.22
N GLN A 36 -8.79 7.67 5.47
CA GLN A 36 -8.32 8.60 6.50
C GLN A 36 -6.80 8.54 6.64
N ASN A 37 -6.23 7.33 6.67
CA ASN A 37 -4.80 7.14 6.77
C ASN A 37 -4.06 7.72 5.55
N PHE A 38 -4.59 7.52 4.33
CA PHE A 38 -3.99 8.12 3.12
C PHE A 38 -4.00 9.66 3.16
N ILE A 39 -5.10 10.27 3.61
CA ILE A 39 -5.22 11.74 3.74
C ILE A 39 -4.20 12.29 4.76
N ILE A 40 -4.09 11.65 5.93
CA ILE A 40 -3.17 12.09 7.00
C ILE A 40 -1.74 12.22 6.49
N HIS A 41 -1.32 11.23 5.69
CA HIS A 41 0.04 11.09 5.20
C HIS A 41 0.23 11.59 3.76
N LEU A 42 -0.73 12.30 3.17
CA LEU A 42 -0.59 12.82 1.81
C LEU A 42 0.70 13.66 1.62
N HIS A 43 1.12 14.39 2.64
CA HIS A 43 2.36 15.19 2.63
C HIS A 43 3.66 14.36 2.66
N THR A 44 3.61 13.07 3.00
CA THR A 44 4.81 12.20 3.05
C THR A 44 5.29 11.76 1.67
N PHE A 45 4.49 11.97 0.62
CA PHE A 45 4.93 11.71 -0.74
C PHE A 45 5.95 12.77 -1.19
N PRO A 46 7.07 12.37 -1.82
CA PRO A 46 8.20 13.27 -2.07
C PRO A 46 8.01 14.29 -3.21
N SER A 47 6.94 14.18 -3.99
CA SER A 47 6.70 15.03 -5.16
C SER A 47 5.30 15.62 -5.11
N GLU A 48 5.17 16.94 -5.23
CA GLU A 48 3.90 17.65 -5.31
C GLU A 48 2.97 17.05 -6.38
N ARG A 49 3.51 16.73 -7.56
CA ARG A 49 2.75 16.06 -8.62
C ARG A 49 2.14 14.73 -8.17
N THR A 50 2.87 13.97 -7.34
CA THR A 50 2.35 12.71 -6.79
C THR A 50 1.31 12.99 -5.70
N GLN A 51 1.55 13.98 -4.84
CA GLN A 51 0.59 14.41 -3.83
C GLN A 51 -0.74 14.81 -4.47
N THR A 52 -0.72 15.69 -5.48
CA THR A 52 -1.93 16.13 -6.20
C THR A 52 -2.65 14.96 -6.86
N ARG A 53 -1.92 14.08 -7.56
CA ARG A 53 -2.52 12.90 -8.19
C ARG A 53 -3.23 11.99 -7.18
N ILE A 54 -2.58 11.69 -6.05
CA ILE A 54 -3.18 10.88 -4.98
C ILE A 54 -4.38 11.61 -4.37
N ALA A 55 -4.29 12.92 -4.17
CA ALA A 55 -5.38 13.74 -3.66
C ALA A 55 -6.61 13.67 -4.57
N THR A 56 -6.41 13.76 -5.88
CA THR A 56 -7.49 13.60 -6.88
C THR A 56 -8.10 12.20 -6.84
N GLU A 57 -7.29 11.15 -6.69
CA GLU A 57 -7.78 9.78 -6.58
C GLU A 57 -8.57 9.54 -5.29
N ILE A 58 -8.16 10.15 -4.17
CA ILE A 58 -8.91 10.14 -2.91
C ILE A 58 -10.23 10.89 -3.09
N HIS A 59 -10.21 12.08 -3.67
CA HIS A 59 -11.43 12.87 -3.90
C HIS A 59 -12.44 12.12 -4.77
N ALA A 60 -11.98 11.51 -5.88
CA ALA A 60 -12.83 10.68 -6.74
C ALA A 60 -13.44 9.50 -5.97
N TYR A 61 -12.68 8.88 -5.07
CA TYR A 61 -13.20 7.84 -4.18
C TYR A 61 -14.29 8.37 -3.24
N LEU A 62 -14.09 9.55 -2.62
CA LEU A 62 -15.06 10.16 -1.72
C LEU A 62 -16.36 10.53 -2.42
N ILE A 63 -16.28 11.04 -3.66
CA ILE A 63 -17.47 11.30 -4.50
C ILE A 63 -18.23 10.00 -4.76
N LEU A 64 -17.54 8.98 -5.27
CA LEU A 64 -18.15 7.69 -5.56
C LEU A 64 -18.81 7.09 -4.31
N LEU A 65 -18.12 7.17 -3.16
CA LEU A 65 -18.64 6.67 -1.89
C LEU A 65 -19.90 7.44 -1.47
N LYS A 66 -19.88 8.77 -1.57
CA LYS A 66 -21.03 9.63 -1.21
C LYS A 66 -22.23 9.36 -2.10
N GLU A 67 -22.04 9.21 -3.41
CA GLU A 67 -23.10 8.87 -4.35
C GLU A 67 -23.74 7.53 -3.99
N ARG A 68 -22.91 6.52 -3.74
CA ARG A 68 -23.38 5.15 -3.49
C ARG A 68 -24.01 4.94 -2.12
N ILE A 69 -23.57 5.66 -1.09
CA ILE A 69 -24.19 5.58 0.25
C ILE A 69 -25.65 6.05 0.22
N ASN A 70 -25.96 7.01 -0.65
CA ASN A 70 -27.31 7.56 -0.77
C ASN A 70 -28.26 6.69 -1.63
N GLU A 71 -27.73 5.72 -2.37
CA GLU A 71 -28.52 4.72 -3.08
C GLU A 71 -28.90 3.58 -2.13
N ASP A 72 -30.04 2.91 -2.33
CA ASP A 72 -30.33 1.67 -1.61
C ASP A 72 -29.37 0.57 -2.09
N HIS A 73 -28.55 0.00 -1.19
CA HIS A 73 -27.49 -0.92 -1.56
C HIS A 73 -27.21 -1.96 -0.46
N ASP A 74 -26.78 -3.14 -0.89
CA ASP A 74 -26.12 -4.08 0.00
C ASP A 74 -24.68 -3.63 0.31
N VAL A 75 -24.33 -3.62 1.59
CA VAL A 75 -23.05 -3.14 2.10
C VAL A 75 -21.87 -3.94 1.54
N HIS A 76 -22.02 -5.25 1.33
CA HIS A 76 -20.95 -6.10 0.80
C HIS A 76 -20.75 -5.89 -0.70
N ASP A 77 -21.82 -5.70 -1.45
CA ASP A 77 -21.71 -5.42 -2.87
C ASP A 77 -21.11 -4.04 -3.14
N LEU A 78 -21.42 -3.04 -2.31
CA LEU A 78 -20.74 -1.76 -2.38
C LEU A 78 -19.24 -1.91 -2.04
N ALA A 79 -18.90 -2.67 -0.99
CA ALA A 79 -17.50 -2.92 -0.63
C ALA A 79 -16.69 -3.55 -1.78
N LYS A 80 -17.28 -4.51 -2.52
CA LYS A 80 -16.63 -5.11 -3.71
C LYS A 80 -16.39 -4.08 -4.81
N LYS A 81 -17.33 -3.16 -5.03
CA LYS A 81 -17.21 -2.09 -6.03
C LYS A 81 -16.15 -1.05 -5.66
N LEU A 82 -16.02 -0.75 -4.37
CA LEU A 82 -15.05 0.22 -3.84
C LEU A 82 -13.62 -0.35 -3.75
N TYR A 83 -13.49 -1.66 -3.57
CA TYR A 83 -12.20 -2.33 -3.34
C TYR A 83 -11.12 -2.02 -4.41
N PRO A 84 -11.39 -2.04 -5.73
CA PRO A 84 -10.38 -1.74 -6.74
C PRO A 84 -9.75 -0.35 -6.59
N ALA A 85 -10.54 0.66 -6.22
CA ALA A 85 -10.06 2.02 -6.02
C ALA A 85 -9.14 2.12 -4.79
N VAL A 86 -9.56 1.54 -3.67
CA VAL A 86 -8.75 1.49 -2.43
C VAL A 86 -7.49 0.67 -2.62
N TRP A 87 -7.57 -0.44 -3.34
CA TRP A 87 -6.42 -1.29 -3.62
C TRP A 87 -5.38 -0.58 -4.52
N LYS A 88 -5.84 0.20 -5.49
CA LYS A 88 -4.95 1.04 -6.31
C LYS A 88 -4.22 2.07 -5.46
N LEU A 89 -4.94 2.83 -4.64
CA LEU A 89 -4.36 3.79 -3.69
C LEU A 89 -3.36 3.10 -2.75
N SER A 90 -3.73 1.95 -2.19
CA SER A 90 -2.86 1.17 -1.29
C SER A 90 -1.56 0.72 -1.95
N ARG A 91 -1.61 0.24 -3.21
CA ARG A 91 -0.38 -0.17 -3.92
C ARG A 91 0.58 0.99 -4.11
N GLU A 92 0.07 2.13 -4.55
CA GLU A 92 0.90 3.32 -4.73
C GLU A 92 1.47 3.78 -3.40
N TYR A 93 0.64 3.83 -2.36
CA TYR A 93 1.05 4.18 -1.01
C TYR A 93 2.14 3.24 -0.46
N VAL A 94 2.04 1.93 -0.67
CA VAL A 94 3.07 0.93 -0.30
C VAL A 94 4.36 1.13 -1.07
N ASP A 95 4.28 1.37 -2.38
CA ASP A 95 5.45 1.59 -3.24
C ASP A 95 6.18 2.89 -2.85
N PHE A 96 5.46 3.92 -2.38
CA PHE A 96 6.03 5.24 -2.04
C PHE A 96 6.49 5.40 -0.59
N LEU A 97 5.72 4.89 0.38
CA LEU A 97 6.10 4.96 1.79
C LEU A 97 7.15 3.93 2.19
N GLY A 98 7.58 3.08 1.25
CA GLY A 98 8.64 2.12 1.47
C GLY A 98 8.32 1.23 2.66
N PHE A 99 7.03 0.91 2.90
CA PHE A 99 6.65 -0.09 3.89
C PHE A 99 7.52 -1.30 3.60
N ILE A 100 8.49 -1.54 4.50
CA ILE A 100 9.41 -2.65 4.42
C ILE A 100 8.49 -3.87 4.37
N LYS A 101 8.34 -4.46 3.18
CA LYS A 101 7.56 -5.69 3.01
C LYS A 101 8.04 -6.60 4.12
N LYS A 102 7.16 -6.93 5.08
CA LYS A 102 7.52 -7.81 6.19
C LYS A 102 8.32 -8.96 5.57
N PRO A 103 9.53 -9.27 6.08
CA PRO A 103 10.38 -10.28 5.48
C PRO A 103 9.52 -11.51 5.26
N SER A 104 9.38 -11.91 4.00
CA SER A 104 8.40 -12.91 3.62
C SER A 104 8.68 -14.20 4.39
N TYR A 105 7.69 -15.10 4.48
CA TYR A 105 7.90 -16.42 5.11
C TYR A 105 9.15 -17.14 4.57
N ILE A 106 9.51 -16.85 3.31
CA ILE A 106 10.74 -17.31 2.64
C ILE A 106 12.00 -16.84 3.38
N PHE A 107 12.08 -15.60 3.86
CA PHE A 107 13.24 -15.12 4.62
C PHE A 107 13.42 -15.89 5.94
N ARG A 108 12.31 -16.21 6.63
CA ARG A 108 12.35 -17.04 7.86
C ARG A 108 12.79 -18.47 7.55
N PHE A 109 12.32 -19.03 6.43
CA PHE A 109 12.71 -20.36 5.97
C PHE A 109 14.20 -20.42 5.59
N VAL A 110 14.70 -19.41 4.89
CA VAL A 110 16.12 -19.27 4.53
C VAL A 110 16.98 -19.14 5.79
N LEU A 111 16.58 -18.32 6.77
CA LEU A 111 17.29 -18.19 8.04
C LEU A 111 17.35 -19.52 8.81
N GLY A 112 16.23 -20.25 8.85
CA GLY A 112 16.15 -21.57 9.47
C GLY A 112 17.01 -22.62 8.76
N ALA A 113 17.06 -22.60 7.43
CA ALA A 113 17.91 -23.47 6.63
C ALA A 113 19.40 -23.19 6.89
N ILE A 114 19.81 -21.92 6.92
CA ILE A 114 21.19 -21.51 7.24
C ILE A 114 21.59 -21.99 8.64
N LEU A 115 20.73 -21.81 9.65
CA LEU A 115 20.97 -22.31 11.02
C LEU A 115 21.07 -23.83 11.08
N PHE A 116 20.21 -24.57 10.36
CA PHE A 116 20.27 -26.02 10.28
C PHE A 116 21.58 -26.52 9.66
N PHE A 117 22.06 -25.88 8.59
CA PHE A 117 23.31 -26.23 7.93
C PHE A 117 24.55 -25.85 8.76
N LEU A 118 24.52 -24.74 9.49
CA LEU A 118 25.56 -24.37 10.46
C LEU A 118 25.69 -25.40 11.59
N LEU A 119 24.57 -25.90 12.11
CA LEU A 119 24.55 -26.92 13.17
C LEU A 119 25.02 -28.31 12.69
N LYS A 120 24.88 -28.62 11.40
CA LYS A 120 25.25 -29.93 10.84
C LYS A 120 26.70 -30.03 10.33
N SER A 121 27.44 -28.91 10.29
CA SER A 121 28.89 -28.77 10.00
C SER A 121 29.48 -29.83 9.05
N SER A 122 28.92 -29.96 7.84
CA SER A 122 29.58 -30.67 6.74
C SER A 122 30.03 -29.66 5.67
N PHE A 123 31.11 -29.96 4.94
CA PHE A 123 31.64 -29.06 3.90
C PHE A 123 30.60 -28.72 2.83
N ASP A 124 29.74 -29.68 2.49
CA ASP A 124 28.62 -29.50 1.54
C ASP A 124 27.55 -28.52 2.04
N ALA A 125 27.36 -28.41 3.36
CA ALA A 125 26.43 -27.47 3.98
C ALA A 125 26.86 -26.01 3.75
N TRP A 126 28.17 -25.74 3.78
CA TRP A 126 28.73 -24.41 3.55
C TRP A 126 28.60 -23.96 2.09
N ILE A 127 28.75 -24.89 1.14
CA ILE A 127 28.53 -24.63 -0.29
C ILE A 127 27.07 -24.27 -0.55
N ALA A 128 26.13 -25.02 0.05
CA ALA A 128 24.70 -24.74 -0.06
C ALA A 128 24.32 -23.37 0.52
N VAL A 129 24.83 -23.02 1.70
CA VAL A 129 24.62 -21.70 2.32
C VAL A 129 25.20 -20.58 1.45
N GLY A 130 26.40 -20.78 0.88
CA GLY A 130 27.02 -19.82 -0.04
C GLY A 130 26.17 -19.56 -1.28
N CYS A 131 25.67 -20.61 -1.94
CA CYS A 131 24.81 -20.49 -3.12
C CYS A 131 23.47 -19.79 -2.80
N VAL A 132 22.81 -20.15 -1.70
CA VAL A 132 21.53 -19.52 -1.30
C VAL A 132 21.74 -18.04 -0.97
N SER A 133 22.84 -17.70 -0.29
CA SER A 133 23.21 -16.32 0.04
C SER A 133 23.47 -15.50 -1.22
N PHE A 134 24.20 -16.05 -2.19
CA PHE A 134 24.47 -15.39 -3.47
C PHE A 134 23.20 -15.12 -4.27
N ILE A 135 22.29 -16.10 -4.36
CA ILE A 135 21.00 -15.93 -5.06
C ILE A 135 20.16 -14.85 -4.37
N ALA A 136 20.12 -14.83 -3.04
CA ALA A 136 19.38 -13.83 -2.26
C ALA A 136 19.93 -12.41 -2.49
N ILE A 137 21.26 -12.25 -2.51
CA ILE A 137 21.94 -10.98 -2.77
C ILE A 137 21.67 -10.52 -4.23
N ALA A 138 21.79 -11.43 -5.19
CA ALA A 138 21.54 -11.11 -6.60
C ALA A 138 20.08 -10.68 -6.86
N THR A 139 19.11 -11.35 -6.23
CA THR A 139 17.69 -10.98 -6.37
C THR A 139 17.33 -9.67 -5.66
N THR A 140 17.93 -9.39 -4.50
CA THR A 140 17.76 -8.08 -3.83
C THR A 140 18.41 -6.96 -4.64
N ALA A 141 19.63 -7.15 -5.15
CA ALA A 141 20.31 -6.17 -6.01
C ALA A 141 19.53 -5.89 -7.31
N TYR A 142 19.04 -6.94 -7.98
CA TYR A 142 18.20 -6.80 -9.17
C TYR A 142 16.90 -6.04 -8.88
N SER A 143 16.24 -6.35 -7.76
CA SER A 143 15.00 -5.67 -7.35
C SER A 143 15.25 -4.18 -7.05
N ALA A 144 16.34 -3.87 -6.34
CA ALA A 144 16.75 -2.49 -6.06
C ALA A 144 17.07 -1.72 -7.35
N PHE A 145 17.76 -2.34 -8.31
CA PHE A 145 18.06 -1.73 -9.60
C PHE A 145 16.79 -1.48 -10.44
N LYS A 146 15.84 -2.43 -10.42
CA LYS A 146 14.55 -2.30 -11.12
C LYS A 146 13.69 -1.17 -10.51
N ILE A 147 13.70 -1.02 -9.19
CA ILE A 147 13.03 0.09 -8.49
C ILE A 147 13.68 1.43 -8.88
N LYS A 148 15.02 1.50 -8.89
CA LYS A 148 15.75 2.70 -9.32
C LYS A 148 15.39 3.07 -10.77
N LYS A 149 15.33 2.10 -11.69
CA LYS A 149 14.99 2.35 -13.10
C LYS A 149 13.58 2.93 -13.31
N ARG A 150 12.59 2.55 -12.49
CA ARG A 150 11.22 3.11 -12.53
C ARG A 150 11.08 4.50 -11.90
N LYS A 151 12.07 4.96 -11.13
CA LYS A 151 12.04 6.28 -10.47
C LYS A 151 12.61 7.39 -11.36
N TYR A 152 13.38 7.04 -12.39
CA TYR A 152 14.08 7.97 -13.30
C TYR A 152 13.58 7.93 -14.74
N TRP A 153 12.48 7.21 -15.01
CA TRP A 153 11.75 7.16 -16.28
C TRP A 153 10.27 7.38 -15.95
#